data_AF-A0A8S2YTF9-F1
#
_entry.id   AF-A0A8S2YTF9-F1
#
_cell.length_a   1.000
_cell.length_b   1.000
_cell.length_c   1.000
_cell.angle_alpha   90.00
_cell.angle_beta   90.00
_cell.angle_gamma   90.00
#
_symmetry.space_group_name_H-M   'P 1'
#
loop_
_entity.id
_entity.type
_entity.pdbx_description
1 polymer ?
#
loop_
_entity_poly.entity_id
_entity_poly.type
_entity_poly.pdbx_seq_one_letter_code
_entity_poly.pdbx_strand_id
1 'polypeptide(L)' 'MSRSVFRLILAHASVRLLNSEAATSLCVITFTEDPTTPYIAVGTTIVLDDEDTPRSGRVVLFRYMNGQMTMIAEKEV' A
#
# COMPACT_ATOMS: atom_id res chain seq x y z
N MET A 1 27.95 14.62 7.98
CA MET A 1 27.57 13.33 7.34
C MET A 1 26.40 12.74 8.11
N SER A 2 25.18 12.82 7.56
CA SER A 2 24.02 12.17 8.18
C SER A 2 24.15 10.66 7.96
N ARG A 3 24.28 9.88 9.05
CA ARG A 3 24.18 8.42 8.98
C ARG A 3 22.70 8.09 8.80
N SER A 4 22.29 7.75 7.60
CA SER A 4 20.97 7.15 7.36
C SER A 4 20.93 5.79 8.04
N VAL A 5 20.41 5.73 9.25
CA VAL A 5 20.15 4.48 9.97
C VAL A 5 18.87 3.90 9.39
N PHE A 6 18.92 2.64 8.92
CA PHE A 6 17.71 1.90 8.54
C PHE A 6 16.89 1.66 9.81
N ARG A 7 15.90 2.53 10.04
CA ARG A 7 14.98 2.40 11.18
C ARG A 7 13.70 1.80 10.65
N LEU A 8 13.43 0.57 11.07
CA LEU A 8 12.21 -0.11 10.71
C LEU A 8 11.04 0.49 11.51
N ILE A 9 10.22 1.33 10.88
CA ILE A 9 9.05 1.99 11.48
C ILE A 9 7.87 1.01 11.43
N LEU A 10 8.01 -0.08 12.16
CA LEU A 10 7.30 -1.36 11.95
C LEU A 10 5.82 -1.37 12.37
N ALA A 11 5.29 -0.36 13.09
CA ALA A 11 4.00 -0.50 13.79
C ALA A 11 3.02 0.69 13.72
N HIS A 12 3.48 1.93 13.51
CA HIS A 12 2.57 3.09 13.46
C HIS A 12 2.03 3.36 12.05
N ALA A 13 2.58 2.69 11.04
CA ALA A 13 2.28 2.83 9.63
C ALA A 13 1.67 1.55 9.02
N SER A 14 1.38 0.53 9.84
CA SER A 14 0.77 -0.72 9.38
C SER A 14 -0.69 -0.48 9.03
N VAL A 15 -0.98 -0.32 7.74
CA VAL A 15 -2.35 -0.46 7.26
C VAL A 15 -2.65 -1.95 7.17
N ARG A 16 -3.69 -2.38 7.89
CA ARG A 16 -4.22 -3.73 7.70
C ARG A 16 -5.10 -3.73 6.45
N LEU A 17 -4.82 -4.68 5.58
CA LEU A 17 -5.71 -5.06 4.49
C LEU A 17 -6.98 -5.69 5.05
N LEU A 18 -7.99 -5.84 4.19
CA LEU A 18 -9.23 -6.51 4.55
C LEU A 18 -8.98 -7.98 4.91
N ASN A 19 -9.95 -8.61 5.58
CA ASN A 19 -9.89 -10.04 5.84
C ASN A 19 -9.77 -10.79 4.50
N SER A 20 -8.95 -11.83 4.49
CA SER A 20 -8.70 -12.64 3.30
C SER A 20 -8.05 -11.87 2.14
N GLU A 21 -7.55 -10.65 2.37
CA GLU A 21 -6.87 -9.86 1.36
C GLU A 21 -5.35 -9.99 1.49
N ALA A 22 -4.67 -10.32 0.39
CA ALA A 22 -3.23 -10.43 0.31
C ALA A 22 -2.64 -9.33 -0.58
N ALA A 23 -1.55 -8.71 -0.14
CA ALA A 23 -0.76 -7.82 -0.99
C ALA A 23 0.04 -8.64 -2.02
N THR A 24 -0.11 -8.32 -3.29
CA THR A 24 0.56 -9.05 -4.39
C THR A 24 1.61 -8.20 -5.11
N SER A 25 1.49 -6.88 -5.04
CA SER A 25 2.40 -5.94 -5.71
C SER A 25 2.50 -4.62 -4.95
N LEU A 26 3.63 -3.93 -5.10
CA LEU A 26 3.88 -2.62 -4.52
C LEU A 26 4.69 -1.77 -5.50
N CYS A 27 4.29 -0.51 -5.68
CA CYS A 27 5.10 0.49 -6.36
C CYS A 27 4.99 1.85 -5.68
N VAL A 28 6.01 2.69 -5.90
CA VAL A 28 6.01 4.09 -5.47
C VAL A 28 5.78 4.95 -6.70
N ILE A 29 4.78 5.81 -6.65
CA ILE A 29 4.40 6.70 -7.75
C ILE A 29 4.34 8.15 -7.27
N THR A 30 4.41 9.08 -8.21
CA THR A 30 4.02 10.47 -8.00
C THR A 30 2.93 10.80 -9.02
N PHE A 31 2.11 11.81 -8.72
CA PHE A 31 1.13 12.30 -9.69
C PHE A 31 1.70 13.48 -10.47
N THR A 32 1.26 13.66 -11.71
CA THR A 32 1.68 14.82 -12.52
C THR A 32 1.34 16.15 -11.83
N GLU A 33 0.21 16.18 -11.12
CA GLU A 33 -0.29 17.35 -10.38
C GLU A 33 0.41 17.54 -9.02
N ASP A 34 1.09 16.50 -8.51
CA ASP A 34 1.81 16.49 -7.24
C ASP A 34 3.11 15.65 -7.39
N PRO A 35 4.12 16.19 -8.09
CA PRO A 35 5.31 15.44 -8.46
C PRO A 35 6.31 15.27 -7.30
N THR A 36 6.15 16.02 -6.21
CA THR A 36 7.07 16.03 -5.07
C THR A 36 6.65 15.06 -3.97
N THR A 37 5.39 14.66 -3.94
CA THR A 37 4.86 13.76 -2.91
C THR A 37 4.83 12.32 -3.42
N PRO A 38 5.61 11.39 -2.83
CA PRO A 38 5.53 9.98 -3.17
C PRO A 38 4.28 9.34 -2.55
N TYR A 39 3.62 8.52 -3.35
CA TYR A 39 2.50 7.67 -2.97
C TYR A 39 2.90 6.21 -3.12
N ILE A 40 2.37 5.34 -2.26
CA ILE A 40 2.60 3.91 -2.28
C ILE A 40 1.34 3.25 -2.81
N ALA A 41 1.38 2.70 -4.02
CA ALA A 41 0.30 1.90 -4.56
C ALA A 41 0.55 0.43 -4.25
N VAL A 42 -0.48 -0.24 -3.72
CA VAL A 42 -0.45 -1.66 -3.37
C VAL A 42 -1.55 -2.35 -4.17
N GLY A 43 -1.15 -3.29 -5.02
CA GLY A 43 -2.10 -4.21 -5.64
C GLY A 43 -2.39 -5.36 -4.70
N THR A 44 -3.66 -5.71 -4.59
CA THR A 44 -4.17 -6.71 -3.66
C THR A 44 -5.04 -7.73 -4.37
N THR A 45 -5.27 -8.85 -3.71
CA THR A 45 -6.23 -9.85 -4.16
C THR A 45 -6.93 -10.50 -2.98
N ILE A 46 -8.19 -10.89 -3.18
CA ILE A 46 -8.95 -11.65 -2.19
C ILE A 46 -8.65 -13.14 -2.40
N VAL A 47 -8.21 -13.80 -1.34
CA VAL A 47 -7.86 -15.22 -1.29
C VAL A 47 -8.92 -15.94 -0.48
N LEU A 48 -9.74 -16.74 -1.15
CA LEU A 48 -10.75 -17.59 -0.53
C LEU A 48 -10.33 -19.06 -0.66
N ASP A 49 -10.52 -19.84 0.39
CA ASP A 49 -10.08 -21.25 0.43
C ASP A 49 -10.75 -22.14 -0.64
N ASP A 50 -11.94 -21.73 -1.11
CA ASP A 50 -12.75 -22.46 -2.08
C ASP A 50 -12.47 -22.06 -3.55
N GLU A 51 -11.54 -21.13 -3.81
CA GLU A 51 -11.24 -20.64 -5.16
C GLU A 51 -9.79 -20.93 -5.61
N ASP A 52 -9.64 -21.62 -6.74
CA ASP A 52 -8.31 -21.91 -7.35
C ASP A 52 -7.65 -20.68 -7.99
N THR A 53 -8.41 -19.61 -8.27
CA THR A 53 -7.90 -18.38 -8.90
C THR A 53 -8.58 -17.15 -8.30
N PRO A 54 -7.81 -16.12 -7.89
CA PRO A 54 -8.41 -14.93 -7.30
C PRO A 54 -9.22 -14.14 -8.34
N ARG A 55 -10.48 -13.85 -8.04
CA ARG A 55 -11.40 -13.16 -8.96
C ARG A 55 -11.58 -11.68 -8.67
N SER A 56 -11.17 -11.23 -7.48
CA SER A 56 -11.37 -9.87 -7.03
C SER A 56 -10.10 -9.35 -6.37
N GLY A 57 -9.81 -8.08 -6.61
CA GLY A 57 -8.76 -7.36 -5.94
C GLY A 57 -8.99 -5.86 -6.02
N ARG A 58 -8.08 -5.10 -5.44
CA ARG A 58 -8.07 -3.65 -5.55
C ARG A 58 -6.66 -3.11 -5.58
N VAL A 59 -6.52 -1.91 -6.14
CA VAL A 59 -5.35 -1.08 -5.95
C VAL A 59 -5.66 -0.08 -4.84
N VAL A 60 -4.83 -0.06 -3.81
CA VAL A 60 -4.95 0.87 -2.69
C VAL A 60 -3.76 1.83 -2.71
N LEU A 61 -4.04 3.12 -2.63
CA LEU A 61 -3.05 4.19 -2.62
C LEU A 61 -2.88 4.72 -1.21
N PHE A 62 -1.63 4.69 -0.73
CA PHE A 62 -1.24 5.24 0.56
C PHE A 62 -0.31 6.42 0.39
N ARG A 63 -0.34 7.31 1.39
CA ARG A 63 0.66 8.37 1.55
C ARG A 63 1.27 8.25 2.94
N TYR A 64 2.60 8.30 3.00
CA TYR A 64 3.33 8.36 4.26
C TYR A 64 3.79 9.79 4.52
N MET A 65 3.27 10.41 5.57
CA MET A 65 3.61 11.78 5.95
C MET A 65 3.68 11.90 7.46
N ASN A 66 4.68 12.61 7.99
CA ASN A 66 4.81 12.90 9.42
C ASN A 66 4.72 11.65 10.34
N GLY A 67 5.25 10.51 9.88
CA GLY A 67 5.24 9.28 10.67
C GLY A 67 3.97 8.44 10.56
N GLN A 68 3.01 8.83 9.72
CA GLN A 68 1.72 8.15 9.57
C GLN A 68 1.47 7.73 8.13
N MET A 69 0.89 6.54 7.96
CA MET A 69 0.41 6.04 6.68
C MET A 69 -1.10 6.30 6.57
N THR A 70 -1.54 6.95 5.51
CA THR A 70 -2.97 7.26 5.28
C THR A 70 -3.40 6.70 3.93
N MET A 71 -4.54 6.00 3.90
CA MET A 71 -5.18 5.60 2.64
C MET A 71 -5.78 6.83 1.95
N ILE A 72 -5.41 7.07 0.71
CA ILE A 72 -5.82 8.22 -0.09
C ILE A 72 -6.93 7.83 -1.07
N ALA A 73 -6.83 6.64 -1.65
CA ALA A 73 -7.80 6.13 -2.61
C ALA A 73 -7.75 4.60 -2.66
N GLU A 74 -8.83 4.02 -3.19
CA GLU A 74 -8.91 2.62 -3.56
C GLU A 74 -9.66 2.48 -4.88
N LYS A 75 -9.34 1.41 -5.62
CA LYS A 75 -10.01 1.06 -6.86
C LYS A 75 -10.08 -0.45 -7.03
N GLU A 76 -11.28 -0.99 -7.11
CA GLU A 76 -11.51 -2.40 -7.47
C GLU A 76 -11.02 -2.69 -8.90
N VAL A 77 -10.45 -3.90 -9.08
CA VAL A 77 -9.90 -4.43 -10.34
C VAL A 77 -10.50 -5.78 -10.65
#